data_AF-A0A5Q0JVM0-F1
#
_entry.id   AF-A0A5Q0JVM0-F1
#
_cell.length_a   1.000
_cell.length_b   1.000
_cell.length_c   1.000
_cell.angle_alpha   90.00
_cell.angle_beta   90.00
_cell.angle_gamma   90.00
#
_symmetry.space_group_name_H-M   'P 1'
#
loop_
_entity.id
_entity.type
_entity.pdbx_description
1 polymer ?
#
loop_
_entity_poly.entity_id
_entity_poly.type
_entity_poly.pdbx_seq_one_letter_code
_entity_poly.pdbx_strand_id
1 'polypeptide(L)'
;MSTTTFNREIKRMITNENHPVLKYINEKFKNSRQHQNYYGFFDDFLFKYGILTLGYSPTLNGNKYVPYVNCSQRNIFRAEKGITDLSNKAHSPTQCQKILAEYLIEHLKYLNVWSFENWNSELNYEKMN
;
A
#
# COMPACT_ATOMS: atom_id res chain seq x y z
N MET A 1 -1.95 -7.65 13.96
CA MET A 1 -2.47 -8.17 12.67
C MET A 1 -1.43 -9.09 12.05
N SER A 2 -1.77 -10.32 11.63
CA SER A 2 -0.81 -11.14 10.86
C SER A 2 -0.65 -10.56 9.45
N THR A 3 0.58 -10.50 8.94
CA THR A 3 0.91 -9.96 7.61
C THR A 3 1.53 -11.01 6.69
N THR A 4 1.53 -12.28 7.09
CA THR A 4 2.19 -13.39 6.37
C THR A 4 1.67 -13.55 4.95
N THR A 5 0.35 -13.48 4.75
CA THR A 5 -0.25 -13.63 3.42
C THR A 5 0.10 -12.45 2.53
N PHE A 6 0.00 -11.23 3.05
CA PHE A 6 0.36 -10.00 2.31
C PHE A 6 1.81 -10.08 1.82
N ASN A 7 2.74 -10.38 2.73
CA ASN A 7 4.16 -10.49 2.42
C ASN A 7 4.46 -11.56 1.36
N ARG A 8 3.79 -12.72 1.44
CA ARG A 8 3.95 -13.79 0.46
C ARG A 8 3.44 -13.37 -0.92
N GLU A 9 2.26 -12.76 -0.99
CA GLU A 9 1.67 -12.33 -2.27
C GLU A 9 2.49 -11.22 -2.94
N ILE A 10 2.88 -10.19 -2.19
CA ILE A 10 3.76 -9.12 -2.68
C ILE A 10 5.06 -9.70 -3.23
N LYS A 11 5.74 -10.56 -2.44
CA LYS A 11 6.99 -11.18 -2.87
C LYS A 11 6.80 -11.92 -4.19
N ARG A 12 5.76 -12.75 -4.29
CA ARG A 12 5.41 -13.51 -5.51
C ARG A 12 5.19 -12.58 -6.70
N MET A 13 4.43 -11.51 -6.54
CA MET A 13 4.10 -10.58 -7.63
C MET A 13 5.33 -9.79 -8.09
N ILE A 14 6.14 -9.28 -7.17
CA ILE A 14 7.36 -8.53 -7.48
C ILE A 14 8.42 -9.42 -8.15
N THR A 15 8.58 -10.68 -7.73
CA THR A 15 9.60 -11.57 -8.31
C THR A 15 9.22 -12.10 -9.69
N ASN A 16 7.93 -12.20 -10.00
CA ASN A 16 7.46 -12.82 -11.22
C ASN A 16 7.24 -11.84 -12.37
N GLU A 17 7.38 -10.53 -12.12
CA GLU A 17 7.06 -9.51 -13.09
C GLU A 17 8.26 -8.58 -13.39
N ASN A 18 8.52 -8.36 -14.67
CA ASN A 18 9.54 -7.44 -15.14
C ASN A 18 8.96 -6.03 -15.35
N HIS A 19 8.57 -5.36 -14.25
CA HIS A 19 8.05 -3.98 -14.30
C HIS A 19 9.05 -2.99 -13.68
N PRO A 20 9.38 -1.86 -14.33
CA PRO A 20 10.38 -0.90 -13.83
C PRO A 20 10.10 -0.39 -12.42
N VAL A 21 8.84 -0.05 -12.12
CA VAL A 21 8.46 0.39 -10.76
C VAL A 21 8.61 -0.74 -9.75
N LEU A 22 8.22 -1.97 -10.09
CA LEU A 22 8.32 -3.09 -9.14
C LEU A 22 9.79 -3.45 -8.86
N LYS A 23 10.67 -3.33 -9.86
CA LYS A 23 12.12 -3.44 -9.67
C LYS A 23 12.66 -2.36 -8.75
N TYR A 24 12.34 -1.09 -9.02
CA TYR A 24 12.71 0.04 -8.18
C TYR A 24 12.28 -0.15 -6.73
N ILE A 25 11.02 -0.57 -6.51
CA ILE A 25 10.47 -0.82 -5.18
C ILE A 25 11.20 -1.99 -4.48
N ASN A 26 11.48 -3.08 -5.20
CA ASN A 26 12.23 -4.22 -4.66
C ASN A 26 13.65 -3.82 -4.25
N GLU A 27 14.31 -2.94 -5.02
CA GLU A 27 15.61 -2.39 -4.68
C GLU A 27 15.55 -1.51 -3.44
N LYS A 28 14.54 -0.62 -3.33
CA LYS A 28 14.31 0.17 -2.11
C LYS A 28 14.07 -0.72 -0.89
N PHE A 29 13.30 -1.80 -1.04
CA PHE A 29 13.08 -2.77 0.02
C PHE A 29 14.38 -3.46 0.46
N LYS A 30 15.14 -4.03 -0.48
CA LYS A 30 16.43 -4.69 -0.20
C LYS A 30 17.45 -3.77 0.46
N ASN A 31 17.43 -2.48 0.11
CA ASN A 31 18.31 -1.47 0.69
C ASN A 31 17.77 -0.90 2.00
N SER A 32 16.52 -1.20 2.38
CA SER A 32 15.96 -0.79 3.66
C SER A 32 16.52 -1.67 4.77
N ARG A 33 17.37 -1.10 5.63
CA ARG A 33 17.94 -1.82 6.78
C ARG A 33 16.94 -2.04 7.92
N GLN A 34 15.86 -1.26 7.92
CA GLN A 34 14.88 -1.20 9.00
C GLN A 34 13.75 -2.22 8.87
N HIS A 35 13.44 -2.69 7.65
CA HIS A 35 12.29 -3.56 7.42
C HIS A 35 12.71 -4.97 7.03
N GLN A 36 12.21 -5.95 7.78
CA GLN A 36 12.42 -7.38 7.50
C GLN A 36 11.31 -7.99 6.64
N ASN A 37 10.25 -7.22 6.34
CA ASN A 37 9.10 -7.68 5.58
C ASN A 37 8.48 -6.54 4.75
N TYR A 38 7.78 -6.91 3.68
CA TYR A 38 7.16 -5.96 2.75
C TYR A 38 6.05 -5.12 3.39
N TYR A 39 5.27 -5.67 4.33
CA TYR A 39 4.20 -4.92 4.96
C TYR A 39 4.74 -3.68 5.70
N GLY A 40 5.70 -3.88 6.62
CA GLY A 40 6.32 -2.77 7.34
C GLY A 40 7.09 -1.83 6.42
N PHE A 41 7.74 -2.37 5.39
CA PHE A 41 8.39 -1.53 4.38
C PHE A 41 7.39 -0.63 3.64
N PHE A 42 6.26 -1.16 3.17
CA PHE A 42 5.30 -0.37 2.42
C PHE A 42 4.56 0.65 3.27
N ASP A 43 4.26 0.33 4.53
CA ASP A 43 3.66 1.25 5.48
C ASP A 43 4.52 2.52 5.60
N ASP A 44 5.81 2.36 5.93
CA ASP A 44 6.74 3.48 6.09
C ASP A 44 7.11 4.15 4.75
N PHE A 45 7.32 3.35 3.70
CA PHE A 45 7.73 3.85 2.39
C PHE A 45 6.63 4.71 1.79
N LEU A 46 5.39 4.22 1.74
CA LEU A 46 4.27 4.89 1.07
C LEU A 46 3.72 6.07 1.86
N PHE A 47 3.97 6.13 3.18
CA PHE A 47 3.61 7.29 4.00
C PHE A 47 4.18 8.59 3.44
N LYS A 48 5.43 8.57 2.97
CA LYS A 48 6.08 9.75 2.34
C LYS A 48 5.42 10.19 1.03
N TYR A 49 4.67 9.28 0.40
CA TYR A 49 3.96 9.49 -0.85
C TYR A 49 2.44 9.68 -0.65
N GLY A 50 2.03 9.93 0.60
CA GLY A 50 0.66 10.32 0.93
C GLY A 50 -0.32 9.16 1.06
N ILE A 51 0.15 7.91 1.10
CA ILE A 51 -0.67 6.75 1.48
C ILE A 51 -0.46 6.53 2.98
N LEU A 52 -1.46 6.87 3.76
CA LEU A 52 -1.34 6.97 5.21
C LEU A 52 -1.41 5.61 5.90
N THR A 53 -2.24 4.70 5.37
CA THR A 53 -2.39 3.35 5.93
C THR A 53 -2.97 2.42 4.88
N LEU A 54 -2.49 1.17 4.86
CA LEU A 54 -3.13 0.04 4.19
C LEU A 54 -3.56 -0.95 5.27
N GLY A 55 -4.82 -1.36 5.31
CA GLY A 55 -5.31 -2.18 6.40
C GLY A 55 -6.64 -2.85 6.15
N TYR A 56 -7.18 -3.46 7.20
CA TYR A 56 -8.55 -3.94 7.21
C TYR A 56 -9.18 -3.77 8.58
N SER A 57 -10.44 -3.37 8.60
CA SER A 57 -11.19 -3.09 9.82
C SER A 57 -12.27 -4.15 10.04
N PRO A 58 -12.55 -4.56 11.29
CA PRO A 58 -13.63 -5.49 11.56
C PRO A 58 -15.00 -4.87 11.24
N THR A 59 -15.91 -5.69 10.75
CA THR A 59 -17.35 -5.36 10.72
C THR A 59 -17.93 -5.38 12.13
N LEU A 60 -19.10 -4.76 12.33
CA LEU A 60 -19.81 -4.74 13.62
C LEU A 60 -20.01 -6.13 14.25
N ASN A 61 -20.10 -7.17 13.42
CA ASN A 61 -20.27 -8.57 13.85
C ASN A 61 -18.94 -9.29 14.16
N GLY A 62 -17.80 -8.60 14.13
CA GLY A 62 -16.50 -9.05 14.65
C GLY A 62 -15.72 -10.10 13.85
N ASN A 63 -16.38 -10.92 13.04
CA ASN A 63 -15.77 -12.10 12.41
C ASN A 63 -15.38 -11.92 10.93
N LYS A 64 -15.70 -10.76 10.35
CA LYS A 64 -15.35 -10.40 8.97
C LYS A 64 -14.78 -9.00 8.94
N TYR A 65 -13.93 -8.72 7.95
CA TYR A 65 -13.15 -7.49 7.84
C TYR A 65 -13.32 -6.85 6.47
N VAL A 66 -13.17 -5.54 6.39
CA VAL A 66 -13.25 -4.77 5.16
C VAL A 66 -11.88 -4.20 4.79
N PRO A 67 -11.40 -4.52 3.58
CA PRO A 67 -10.40 -3.83 2.81
C PRO A 67 -10.26 -2.34 2.98
N TYR A 68 -9.16 -1.72 3.37
CA TYR A 68 -9.10 -0.27 3.15
C TYR A 68 -7.70 0.26 2.85
N VAL A 69 -7.71 1.40 2.15
CA VAL A 69 -6.59 2.31 2.03
C VAL A 69 -7.01 3.66 2.60
N ASN A 70 -6.13 4.31 3.34
CA ASN A 70 -6.31 5.68 3.81
C ASN A 70 -5.31 6.59 3.10
N CYS A 71 -5.80 7.64 2.45
CA CYS A 71 -4.98 8.52 1.63
C CYS A 71 -5.04 9.98 2.11
N SER A 72 -3.93 10.68 1.97
CA SER A 72 -3.88 12.14 2.07
C SER A 72 -4.48 12.80 0.82
N GLN A 73 -4.77 14.11 0.90
CA GLN A 73 -5.39 14.88 -0.19
C GLN A 73 -4.59 14.80 -1.48
N ARG A 74 -3.26 14.85 -1.39
CA ARG A 74 -2.37 14.67 -2.53
C ARG A 74 -1.52 13.44 -2.27
N ASN A 75 -1.91 12.33 -2.86
CA ASN A 75 -1.20 11.06 -2.75
C ASN A 75 -0.75 10.58 -4.12
N ILE A 76 0.27 9.72 -4.14
CA ILE A 76 0.88 9.24 -5.38
C ILE A 76 -0.06 8.41 -6.24
N PHE A 77 -1.06 7.77 -5.65
CA PHE A 77 -2.10 7.04 -6.38
C PHE A 77 -3.17 7.94 -6.97
N ARG A 78 -3.18 9.25 -6.65
CA ARG A 78 -4.24 10.21 -7.02
C ARG A 78 -5.63 9.72 -6.57
N ALA A 79 -5.68 8.94 -5.51
CA ALA A 79 -6.91 8.45 -4.91
C ALA A 79 -7.60 9.58 -4.11
N GLU A 80 -8.88 9.39 -3.80
CA GLU A 80 -9.63 10.31 -2.94
C GLU A 80 -9.01 10.39 -1.54
N LYS A 81 -9.16 11.55 -0.88
CA LYS A 81 -8.71 11.75 0.51
C LYS A 81 -9.56 10.90 1.45
N GLY A 82 -8.91 10.35 2.47
CA GLY A 82 -9.56 9.59 3.54
C GLY A 82 -9.57 8.09 3.27
N ILE A 83 -10.47 7.40 3.96
CA ILE A 83 -10.58 5.94 3.93
C ILE A 83 -11.44 5.52 2.75
N THR A 84 -10.88 4.69 1.88
CA THR A 84 -11.60 4.03 0.79
C THR A 84 -11.64 2.53 1.04
N ASP A 85 -12.85 1.98 1.04
CA ASP A 85 -13.05 0.53 1.12
C ASP A 85 -12.63 -0.13 -0.21
N LEU A 86 -11.78 -1.15 -0.13
CA LEU A 86 -11.25 -1.87 -1.29
C LEU A 86 -12.14 -3.05 -1.72
N SER A 87 -13.30 -3.21 -1.08
CA SER A 87 -14.22 -4.31 -1.33
C SER A 87 -15.65 -3.94 -0.93
N ASN A 88 -16.60 -4.35 -1.75
CA ASN A 88 -18.04 -4.21 -1.49
C ASN A 88 -18.60 -5.20 -0.45
N LYS A 89 -17.79 -6.13 0.06
CA LYS A 89 -18.17 -7.13 1.05
C LYS A 89 -17.07 -7.36 2.08
N ALA A 90 -17.47 -7.93 3.21
CA ALA A 90 -16.54 -8.32 4.26
C ALA A 90 -15.93 -9.71 4.02
N HIS A 91 -14.67 -9.86 4.41
CA HIS A 91 -13.80 -10.99 4.09
C HIS A 91 -13.09 -11.55 5.34
N SER A 92 -12.46 -12.71 5.18
CA SER A 92 -11.49 -13.20 6.17
C SER A 92 -10.22 -12.35 6.19
N PRO A 93 -9.42 -12.37 7.28
CA PRO A 93 -8.12 -11.69 7.35
C PRO A 93 -7.17 -12.07 6.19
N THR A 94 -7.17 -13.34 5.79
CA THR A 94 -6.33 -13.84 4.68
C THR A 94 -6.75 -13.24 3.34
N GLN A 95 -8.05 -13.20 3.06
CA GLN A 95 -8.58 -12.57 1.85
C GLN A 95 -8.29 -11.07 1.84
N CYS A 96 -8.40 -10.39 2.99
CA CYS A 96 -8.09 -8.97 3.07
C CYS A 96 -6.64 -8.68 2.70
N GLN A 97 -5.71 -9.50 3.19
CA GLN A 97 -4.30 -9.37 2.85
C GLN A 97 -4.01 -9.60 1.36
N LYS A 98 -4.75 -10.50 0.69
CA LYS A 98 -4.64 -10.70 -0.76
C LYS A 98 -5.12 -9.46 -1.52
N ILE A 99 -6.32 -8.96 -1.17
CA ILE A 99 -6.91 -7.76 -1.78
C ILE A 99 -5.99 -6.55 -1.62
N LEU A 100 -5.42 -6.34 -0.42
CA LEU A 100 -4.46 -5.27 -0.18
C LEU A 100 -3.20 -5.39 -1.04
N ALA A 101 -2.66 -6.61 -1.17
CA ALA A 101 -1.47 -6.84 -1.98
C ALA A 101 -1.76 -6.60 -3.47
N GLU A 102 -2.88 -7.11 -3.99
CA GLU A 102 -3.34 -6.91 -5.37
C GLU A 102 -3.56 -5.43 -5.66
N TYR A 103 -4.36 -4.74 -4.83
CA TYR A 103 -4.60 -3.30 -4.93
C TYR A 103 -3.28 -2.52 -5.02
N LEU A 104 -2.35 -2.80 -4.10
CA LEU A 104 -1.08 -2.10 -4.05
C LEU A 104 -0.25 -2.32 -5.32
N ILE A 105 -0.08 -3.57 -5.76
CA ILE A 105 0.73 -3.87 -6.94
C ILE A 105 0.12 -3.27 -8.20
N GLU A 106 -1.20 -3.35 -8.37
CA GLU A 106 -1.89 -2.73 -9.50
C GLU A 106 -1.65 -1.22 -9.54
N HIS A 107 -1.83 -0.52 -8.41
CA HIS A 107 -1.63 0.93 -8.34
C HIS A 107 -0.17 1.32 -8.57
N LEU A 108 0.80 0.57 -8.03
CA LEU A 108 2.22 0.80 -8.28
C LEU A 108 2.58 0.68 -9.77
N LYS A 109 1.94 -0.26 -10.48
CA LYS A 109 2.22 -0.48 -11.91
C LYS A 109 1.72 0.65 -12.80
N TYR A 110 0.71 1.42 -12.37
CA TYR A 110 0.27 2.62 -13.10
C TYR A 110 1.21 3.82 -12.94
N LEU A 111 2.19 3.73 -12.05
CA LEU A 111 3.15 4.80 -11.80
C LEU A 111 4.40 4.66 -12.68
N ASN A 112 5.22 5.70 -12.67
CA ASN A 112 6.58 5.67 -13.20
C ASN A 112 7.58 5.94 -12.08
N VAL A 113 8.83 5.52 -12.25
CA VAL A 113 9.90 5.72 -11.25
C VAL A 113 10.11 7.21 -10.95
N TRP A 114 10.01 8.06 -11.97
CA TRP A 114 10.14 9.52 -11.83
C TRP A 114 9.17 10.11 -10.80
N SER A 115 7.95 9.56 -10.69
CA SER A 115 6.93 9.98 -9.73
C SER A 115 7.38 9.77 -8.29
N PHE A 116 8.21 8.76 -8.03
CA PHE A 116 8.80 8.54 -6.70
C PHE A 116 10.01 9.45 -6.46
N GLU A 117 10.86 9.62 -7.47
CA GLU A 117 12.10 10.40 -7.34
C GLU A 117 11.85 11.91 -7.23
N ASN A 118 10.75 12.40 -7.78
CA ASN A 118 10.40 13.83 -7.84
C ASN A 118 9.19 14.16 -6.98
N TRP A 119 8.80 13.26 -6.06
CA TRP A 119 7.68 13.50 -5.18
C TRP A 119 7.99 14.60 -4.17
N ASN A 120 7.14 15.64 -4.12
CA ASN A 120 7.20 16.63 -3.06
C ASN A 120 6.25 16.25 -1.93
N SER A 121 6.78 15.66 -0.86
CA SER A 121 6.00 15.21 0.29
C SER A 121 5.31 16.33 1.07
N GLU A 122 5.79 17.57 0.98
CA GLU A 122 5.15 18.72 1.64
C GLU A 122 3.76 19.01 1.07
N LEU A 123 3.51 18.58 -0.17
CA LEU A 123 2.21 18.76 -0.83
C LEU A 123 1.16 17.75 -0.36
N ASN A 124 1.55 16.68 0.34
CA ASN A 124 0.61 15.63 0.77
C ASN A 124 -0.47 16.19 1.69
N TYR A 125 -0.10 17.16 2.53
CA TYR A 125 -0.91 17.70 3.60
C TYR A 125 -1.36 19.12 3.27
N GLU A 126 -2.60 19.45 3.62
CA GLU A 126 -3.05 20.84 3.59
C GLU A 126 -2.20 21.65 4.57
N LYS A 127 -1.73 22.83 4.14
CA LYS A 127 -1.21 23.81 5.09
C LYS A 127 -2.38 24.20 5.98
N MET A 128 -2.29 23.88 7.28
CA MET A 128 -3.20 24.46 8.25
C MET A 128 -2.88 25.95 8.29
N ASN A 129 -3.79 26.78 7.74
CA ASN A 129 -3.78 28.22 7.91
C ASN A 129 -4.35 28.59 9.27
#